data_AF-A0A536FG08-F1
#
_entry.id   AF-A0A536FG08-F1
#
_cell.length_a   1.000
_cell.length_b   1.000
_cell.length_c   1.000
_cell.angle_alpha   90.00
_cell.angle_beta   90.00
_cell.angle_gamma   90.00
#
_symmetry.space_group_name_H-M   'P 1'
#
loop_
_entity.id
_entity.type
_entity.pdbx_description
1 polymer ?
#
loop_
_entity_poly.entity_id
_entity_poly.type
_entity_poly.pdbx_seq_one_letter_code
_entity_poly.pdbx_strand_id
1 'polypeptide(L)'
;MTSSSGWSRRSGPAIRASRSRSSRAVSNTTRSSSPSNSSPNPIVMQRTFAVVTDSTSDLPAEWRERYGIEVVPLKVLFGKETFRDGVDMTSDQFFTRLAASSSLPTTSAPSPGEFAEVYRRLAKDHDGCISIHIGARLSATAEAARVGAEAVEGFKVKVIDSQSVSMPMAFLCRVAAECASLEEQAMIGTMLDVKPLLLVSENAEIKPVERVRTRSRAIPRMVEFFRSEQPVEHVAVMHAQAADEATSIAAELRKELPDLEIPVGQIGCVLGTHTG
;
A
#
# COMPACT_ATOMS: atom_id res chain seq x y z
N MET A 1 44.68 -39.29 5.28
CA MET A 1 45.98 -39.40 4.57
C MET A 1 45.83 -38.70 3.22
N THR A 2 46.62 -37.64 3.00
CA THR A 2 47.15 -37.08 1.72
C THR A 2 46.16 -36.76 0.59
N SER A 3 46.19 -35.64 -0.13
CA SER A 3 47.10 -34.48 -0.20
C SER A 3 46.58 -33.50 -1.27
N SER A 4 46.55 -32.21 -0.92
CA SER A 4 46.91 -30.99 -1.67
C SER A 4 47.06 -30.97 -3.22
N SER A 5 46.42 -29.94 -3.80
CA SER A 5 46.93 -28.90 -4.72
C SER A 5 47.58 -29.25 -6.07
N GLY A 6 47.16 -28.53 -7.12
CA GLY A 6 47.90 -28.44 -8.39
C GLY A 6 47.47 -27.26 -9.26
N TRP A 7 48.06 -26.08 -9.03
CA TRP A 7 48.13 -24.99 -10.00
C TRP A 7 49.56 -24.95 -10.54
N SER A 8 49.75 -25.04 -11.86
CA SER A 8 51.04 -24.70 -12.48
C SER A 8 50.82 -23.96 -13.80
N ARG A 9 51.37 -22.75 -13.85
CA ARG A 9 51.52 -21.93 -15.05
C ARG A 9 52.64 -22.51 -15.90
N ARG A 10 52.46 -22.52 -17.23
CA ARG A 10 53.57 -22.46 -18.18
C ARG A 10 53.31 -21.39 -19.23
N SER A 11 54.24 -20.45 -19.25
CA SER A 11 54.47 -19.41 -20.25
C SER A 11 55.24 -19.99 -21.44
N GLY A 12 54.89 -19.58 -22.65
CA GLY A 12 55.63 -19.80 -23.89
C GLY A 12 55.70 -18.49 -24.71
N PRO A 13 56.73 -18.29 -25.55
CA PRO A 13 57.31 -16.98 -25.82
C PRO A 13 56.76 -16.24 -27.06
N ALA A 14 57.11 -14.96 -27.09
CA ALA A 14 56.76 -13.93 -28.05
C ALA A 14 57.32 -14.12 -29.48
N ILE A 15 56.59 -13.63 -30.48
CA ILE A 15 57.13 -13.25 -31.80
C ILE A 15 56.81 -11.77 -32.07
N ARG A 16 57.83 -11.12 -32.63
CA ARG A 16 58.09 -9.69 -32.72
C ARG A 16 57.50 -9.08 -34.02
N ALA A 17 56.82 -7.95 -33.83
CA ALA A 17 56.87 -6.70 -34.60
C ALA A 17 56.98 -6.71 -36.14
N SER A 18 56.02 -6.01 -36.77
CA SER A 18 56.35 -5.02 -37.81
C SER A 18 55.61 -3.72 -37.55
N ARG A 19 56.32 -2.60 -37.75
CA ARG A 19 55.92 -1.23 -37.45
C ARG A 19 55.26 -0.60 -38.67
N SER A 20 54.23 0.21 -38.46
CA SER A 20 54.10 1.48 -39.18
C SER A 20 53.52 2.56 -38.27
N ARG A 21 54.15 3.74 -38.34
CA ARG A 21 53.91 4.94 -37.53
C ARG A 21 52.82 5.79 -38.18
N SER A 22 51.99 6.42 -37.35
CA SER A 22 51.36 7.74 -37.59
C SER A 22 50.46 8.08 -36.38
N SER A 23 51.02 8.63 -35.29
CA SER A 23 50.98 10.06 -34.93
C SER A 23 49.59 10.64 -34.63
N ARG A 24 49.19 10.68 -33.35
CA ARG A 24 48.94 11.92 -32.59
C ARG A 24 48.53 11.59 -31.15
N ALA A 25 49.12 12.30 -30.21
CA ALA A 25 48.90 12.19 -28.78
C ALA A 25 47.52 12.71 -28.38
N VAL A 26 46.80 11.98 -27.52
CA VAL A 26 45.83 12.55 -26.58
C VAL A 26 45.93 11.78 -25.25
N SER A 27 45.99 12.56 -24.19
CA SER A 27 46.18 12.25 -22.78
C SER A 27 45.27 11.16 -22.19
N ASN A 28 45.88 10.25 -21.44
CA ASN A 28 45.23 9.36 -20.48
C ASN A 28 44.50 10.17 -19.40
N THR A 29 43.18 10.03 -19.34
CA THR A 29 42.43 10.21 -18.09
C THR A 29 41.51 9.00 -17.95
N THR A 30 41.86 8.11 -17.04
CA THR A 30 41.09 6.91 -16.68
C THR A 30 39.74 7.34 -16.08
N ARG A 31 38.65 7.25 -16.86
CA ARG A 31 37.29 7.27 -16.32
C ARG A 31 36.95 5.88 -15.79
N SER A 32 36.89 5.74 -14.48
CA SER A 32 36.23 4.64 -13.80
C SER A 32 34.73 4.74 -14.09
N SER A 33 34.23 3.95 -15.03
CA SER A 33 32.79 3.76 -15.21
C SER A 33 32.28 2.76 -14.19
N SER A 34 31.86 3.25 -13.02
CA SER A 34 30.95 2.53 -12.15
C SER A 34 29.66 2.23 -12.91
N PRO A 35 29.10 1.00 -12.85
CA PRO A 35 27.81 0.72 -13.48
C PRO A 35 26.75 1.55 -12.76
N SER A 36 26.10 2.45 -13.48
CA SER A 36 24.92 3.15 -12.99
C SER A 36 23.85 2.12 -12.70
N ASN A 37 23.61 1.84 -11.42
CA ASN A 37 22.45 1.09 -10.97
C ASN A 37 21.24 2.02 -11.09
N SER A 38 20.82 2.31 -12.32
CA SER A 38 19.53 2.94 -12.57
C SER A 38 18.48 1.84 -12.45
N SER A 39 17.88 1.73 -11.28
CA SER A 39 16.58 1.07 -11.14
C SER A 39 15.68 1.58 -12.26
N PRO A 40 14.95 0.70 -12.98
CA PRO A 40 14.04 1.17 -14.01
C PRO A 40 13.05 2.13 -13.38
N ASN A 41 13.01 3.35 -13.92
CA ASN A 41 12.00 4.36 -13.60
C ASN A 41 10.64 3.66 -13.78
N PRO A 42 9.78 3.57 -12.74
CA PRO A 42 8.51 2.88 -12.90
C PRO A 42 7.76 3.58 -14.03
N ILE A 43 7.45 2.81 -15.08
CA ILE A 43 6.62 3.29 -16.17
C ILE A 43 5.29 3.66 -15.53
N VAL A 44 5.05 4.94 -15.31
CA VAL A 44 3.72 5.45 -14.99
C VAL A 44 2.89 5.14 -16.22
N MET A 45 2.15 4.04 -16.17
CA MET A 45 1.19 3.71 -17.21
C MET A 45 0.19 4.87 -17.22
N GLN A 46 0.16 5.64 -18.31
CA GLN A 46 -0.87 6.66 -18.48
C GLN A 46 -2.20 5.94 -18.66
N ARG A 47 -2.91 5.77 -17.54
CA ARG A 47 -4.24 5.18 -17.49
C ARG A 47 -5.25 6.23 -17.96
N THR A 48 -6.22 5.77 -18.73
CA THR A 48 -7.39 6.57 -19.09
C THR A 48 -8.34 6.80 -17.92
N PHE A 49 -8.15 6.11 -16.79
CA PHE A 49 -9.00 6.22 -15.61
C PHE A 49 -8.23 6.54 -14.34
N ALA A 50 -8.93 7.16 -13.39
CA ALA A 50 -8.44 7.41 -12.04
C ALA A 50 -8.77 6.26 -11.09
N VAL A 51 -7.98 6.13 -10.02
CA VAL A 51 -8.30 5.28 -8.87
C VAL A 51 -8.46 6.19 -7.66
N VAL A 52 -9.60 6.07 -6.98
CA VAL A 52 -9.97 6.80 -5.78
C VAL A 52 -10.18 5.80 -4.65
N THR A 53 -9.76 6.17 -3.46
CA THR A 53 -10.11 5.49 -2.22
C THR A 53 -10.38 6.50 -1.11
N ASP A 54 -10.56 6.03 0.11
CA ASP A 54 -10.70 6.89 1.28
C ASP A 54 -9.58 6.65 2.31
N SER A 55 -9.47 7.55 3.29
CA SER A 55 -8.34 7.55 4.23
C SER A 55 -8.22 6.28 5.09
N THR A 56 -9.28 5.50 5.22
CA THR A 56 -9.25 4.24 5.97
C THR A 56 -8.58 3.10 5.23
N SER A 57 -8.09 3.32 4.00
CA SER A 57 -7.24 2.37 3.27
C SER A 57 -5.87 2.19 3.91
N ASP A 58 -5.45 3.12 4.79
CA ASP A 58 -4.07 3.22 5.28
C ASP A 58 -3.02 3.20 4.15
N LEU A 59 -3.42 3.65 2.94
CA LEU A 59 -2.59 3.60 1.74
C LEU A 59 -1.26 4.35 1.97
N PRO A 60 -0.10 3.68 1.79
CA PRO A 60 1.21 4.32 1.95
C PRO A 60 1.39 5.52 1.02
N ALA A 61 2.06 6.58 1.49
CA ALA A 61 2.30 7.78 0.69
C ALA A 61 3.07 7.49 -0.60
N GLU A 62 4.06 6.60 -0.53
CA GLU A 62 4.81 6.09 -1.69
C GLU A 62 3.90 5.43 -2.74
N TRP A 63 2.84 4.75 -2.32
CA TRP A 63 1.88 4.12 -3.24
C TRP A 63 0.95 5.16 -3.86
N ARG A 64 0.52 6.18 -3.10
CA ARG A 64 -0.26 7.29 -3.65
C ARG A 64 0.48 7.96 -4.80
N GLU A 65 1.76 8.25 -4.62
CA GLU A 65 2.59 8.89 -5.64
C GLU A 65 2.88 7.94 -6.81
N ARG A 66 3.37 6.72 -6.51
CA ARG A 66 3.75 5.74 -7.53
C ARG A 66 2.58 5.34 -8.43
N TYR A 67 1.40 5.17 -7.86
CA TYR A 67 0.22 4.66 -8.55
C TYR A 67 -0.80 5.75 -8.87
N GLY A 68 -0.53 7.02 -8.54
CA GLY A 68 -1.46 8.14 -8.74
C GLY A 68 -2.86 7.83 -8.19
N ILE A 69 -2.94 7.34 -6.95
CA ILE A 69 -4.21 7.00 -6.29
C ILE A 69 -4.67 8.19 -5.44
N GLU A 70 -5.89 8.63 -5.70
CA GLU A 70 -6.53 9.73 -4.97
C GLU A 70 -7.17 9.23 -3.68
N VAL A 71 -7.03 9.99 -2.58
CA VAL A 71 -7.56 9.61 -1.27
C VAL A 71 -8.51 10.68 -0.76
N VAL A 72 -9.77 10.32 -0.54
CA VAL A 72 -10.78 11.20 0.07
C VAL A 72 -10.75 11.05 1.60
N PRO A 73 -10.46 12.12 2.36
CA PRO A 73 -10.29 11.98 3.80
C PRO A 73 -11.62 11.82 4.53
N LEU A 74 -11.71 10.80 5.38
CA LEU A 74 -12.72 10.76 6.43
C LEU A 74 -12.39 11.78 7.52
N LYS A 75 -13.34 11.99 8.44
CA LYS A 75 -13.21 12.99 9.50
C LYS A 75 -13.17 12.33 10.87
N VAL A 76 -12.34 12.89 11.75
CA VAL A 76 -12.29 12.58 13.19
C VAL A 76 -12.75 13.80 13.97
N LEU A 77 -13.61 13.57 14.96
CA LEU A 77 -14.24 14.61 15.75
C LEU A 77 -13.82 14.48 17.21
N PHE A 78 -13.22 15.54 17.75
CA PHE A 78 -12.95 15.72 19.17
C PHE A 78 -13.87 16.80 19.72
N GLY A 79 -15.03 16.40 20.25
CA GLY A 79 -16.04 17.34 20.72
C GLY A 79 -16.58 18.21 19.59
N LYS A 80 -16.16 19.49 19.54
CA LYS A 80 -16.57 20.46 18.50
C LYS A 80 -15.56 20.62 17.37
N GLU A 81 -14.36 20.08 17.54
CA GLU A 81 -13.30 20.15 16.53
C GLU A 81 -13.40 18.96 15.59
N THR A 82 -13.25 19.23 14.29
CA THR A 82 -13.31 18.22 13.23
C THR A 82 -12.03 18.29 12.42
N PHE A 83 -11.40 17.15 12.17
CA PHE A 83 -10.14 17.02 11.45
C PHE A 83 -10.29 16.03 10.31
N ARG A 84 -9.79 16.36 9.13
CA ARG A 84 -9.65 15.41 8.02
C ARG A 84 -8.45 14.49 8.28
N ASP A 85 -8.70 13.20 8.27
CA ASP A 85 -7.72 12.14 8.53
C ASP A 85 -6.60 12.14 7.47
N GLY A 86 -5.35 12.27 7.94
CA GLY A 86 -4.17 12.35 7.08
C GLY A 86 -3.99 13.70 6.37
N VAL A 87 -4.85 14.69 6.63
CA VAL A 87 -4.77 16.04 6.04
C VAL A 87 -4.61 17.10 7.13
N ASP A 88 -5.56 17.19 8.06
CA ASP A 88 -5.52 18.15 9.17
C ASP A 88 -4.89 17.53 10.43
N MET A 89 -4.86 16.21 10.52
CA MET A 89 -4.34 15.45 11.66
C MET A 89 -3.58 14.21 11.18
N THR A 90 -2.35 14.04 11.66
CA THR A 90 -1.57 12.82 11.45
C THR A 90 -1.93 11.74 12.48
N SER A 91 -1.66 10.47 12.17
CA SER A 91 -1.88 9.36 13.13
C SER A 91 -1.15 9.57 14.46
N ASP A 92 0.09 10.08 14.44
CA ASP A 92 0.85 10.35 15.68
C ASP A 92 0.20 11.46 16.53
N GLN A 93 -0.25 12.53 15.88
CA GLN A 93 -1.00 13.60 16.54
C GLN A 93 -2.31 13.07 17.13
N PHE A 94 -3.01 12.20 16.37
CA PHE A 94 -4.24 11.55 16.83
C PHE A 94 -4.00 10.70 18.07
N PHE A 95 -3.05 9.77 18.07
CA PHE A 95 -2.81 8.89 19.22
C PHE A 95 -2.29 9.67 20.43
N THR A 96 -1.45 10.69 20.23
CA THR A 96 -1.03 11.60 21.31
C THR A 96 -2.24 12.31 21.93
N ARG A 97 -3.15 12.85 21.09
CA ARG A 97 -4.35 13.54 21.55
C ARG A 97 -5.34 12.57 22.21
N LEU A 98 -5.49 11.36 21.68
CA LEU A 98 -6.36 10.31 22.21
C LEU A 98 -5.95 9.93 23.63
N ALA A 99 -4.65 9.71 23.87
CA ALA A 99 -4.12 9.38 25.19
C ALA A 99 -4.33 10.49 26.24
N ALA A 100 -4.37 11.75 25.80
CA ALA A 100 -4.60 12.91 26.66
C ALA A 100 -6.10 13.29 26.81
N SER A 101 -6.99 12.72 26.00
CA SER A 101 -8.39 13.13 25.93
C SER A 101 -9.24 12.43 26.99
N SER A 102 -10.09 13.19 27.68
CA SER A 102 -11.09 12.65 28.62
C SER A 102 -12.36 12.16 27.93
N SER A 103 -12.56 12.48 26.65
CA SER A 103 -13.70 12.05 25.84
C SER A 103 -13.23 11.30 24.61
N LEU A 104 -13.86 10.16 24.33
CA LEU A 104 -13.57 9.40 23.12
C LEU A 104 -13.98 10.20 21.87
N PRO A 105 -13.14 10.24 20.82
CA PRO A 105 -13.51 10.84 19.56
C PRO A 105 -14.58 10.02 18.85
N THR A 106 -15.19 10.62 17.83
CA THR A 106 -16.05 9.92 16.87
C THR A 106 -15.57 10.18 15.44
N THR A 107 -16.13 9.48 14.48
CA THR A 107 -15.75 9.59 13.06
C THR A 107 -16.96 9.90 12.20
N SER A 108 -16.74 10.52 11.04
CA SER A 108 -17.77 10.65 10.01
C SER A 108 -17.21 10.40 8.60
N ALA A 109 -18.09 9.87 7.74
CA ALA A 109 -17.81 9.69 6.32
C ALA A 109 -17.62 11.05 5.61
N PRO A 110 -16.91 11.09 4.46
CA PRO A 110 -16.95 12.26 3.59
C PRO A 110 -18.37 12.44 3.05
N SER A 111 -18.74 13.68 2.78
CA SER A 111 -20.03 14.01 2.18
C SER A 111 -20.06 13.68 0.68
N PRO A 112 -21.25 13.47 0.09
CA PRO A 112 -21.38 13.35 -1.36
C PRO A 112 -20.79 14.53 -2.13
N GLY A 113 -20.88 15.74 -1.58
CA GLY A 113 -20.30 16.95 -2.18
C GLY A 113 -18.78 16.92 -2.27
N GLU A 114 -18.10 16.40 -1.24
CA GLU A 114 -16.64 16.21 -1.23
C GLU A 114 -16.20 15.18 -2.28
N PHE A 115 -16.94 14.07 -2.41
CA PHE A 115 -16.70 13.11 -3.49
C PHE A 115 -16.92 13.71 -4.88
N ALA A 116 -18.04 14.43 -5.07
CA ALA A 116 -18.35 15.07 -6.35
C ALA A 116 -17.28 16.10 -6.75
N GLU A 117 -16.66 16.81 -5.80
CA GLU A 117 -15.55 17.72 -6.08
C GLU A 117 -14.32 16.98 -6.62
N VAL A 118 -13.96 15.85 -5.98
CA VAL A 118 -12.86 15.01 -6.43
C VAL A 118 -13.12 14.45 -7.82
N TYR A 119 -14.32 13.90 -8.05
CA TYR A 119 -14.68 13.35 -9.37
C TYR A 119 -14.72 14.41 -10.46
N ARG A 120 -15.25 15.61 -10.20
CA ARG A 120 -15.19 16.74 -11.16
C ARG A 120 -13.77 17.15 -11.50
N ARG A 121 -12.85 17.08 -10.54
CA ARG A 121 -11.44 17.36 -10.81
C ARG A 121 -10.83 16.29 -11.71
N LEU A 122 -11.04 15.02 -11.39
CA LEU A 122 -10.51 13.89 -12.15
C LEU A 122 -11.10 13.78 -13.56
N ALA A 123 -12.36 14.16 -13.75
CA ALA A 123 -13.04 14.16 -15.06
C ALA A 123 -12.38 15.08 -16.12
N LYS A 124 -11.47 15.97 -15.71
CA LYS A 124 -10.72 16.83 -16.64
C LYS A 124 -9.60 16.09 -17.36
N ASP A 125 -9.04 15.09 -16.71
CA ASP A 125 -7.81 14.41 -17.13
C ASP A 125 -8.01 12.91 -17.38
N HIS A 126 -9.21 12.37 -17.06
CA HIS A 126 -9.53 10.96 -17.15
C HIS A 126 -10.93 10.72 -17.76
N ASP A 127 -11.08 9.59 -18.44
CA ASP A 127 -12.31 9.10 -19.06
C ASP A 127 -13.27 8.43 -18.03
N GLY A 128 -12.74 8.02 -16.88
CA GLY A 128 -13.52 7.39 -15.81
C GLY A 128 -12.75 7.19 -14.51
N CYS A 129 -13.39 6.53 -13.54
CA CYS A 129 -12.86 6.33 -12.19
C CYS A 129 -13.28 4.99 -11.59
N ILE A 130 -12.34 4.34 -10.90
CA ILE A 130 -12.62 3.26 -9.93
C ILE A 130 -12.56 3.89 -8.54
N SER A 131 -13.63 3.79 -7.77
CA SER A 131 -13.68 4.35 -6.41
C SER A 131 -13.90 3.24 -5.39
N ILE A 132 -12.85 2.82 -4.69
CA ILE A 132 -12.85 1.68 -3.77
C ILE A 132 -12.87 2.18 -2.33
N HIS A 133 -13.90 1.79 -1.57
CA HIS A 133 -14.14 2.36 -0.23
C HIS A 133 -14.33 1.32 0.85
N ILE A 134 -14.15 1.77 2.09
CA ILE A 134 -14.42 1.01 3.31
C ILE A 134 -15.76 0.28 3.25
N GLY A 135 -15.77 -0.93 3.79
CA GLY A 135 -16.93 -1.81 3.85
C GLY A 135 -18.21 -1.09 4.27
N ALA A 136 -19.29 -1.27 3.51
CA ALA A 136 -20.57 -0.60 3.77
C ALA A 136 -21.20 -0.91 5.15
N ARG A 137 -20.74 -1.99 5.80
CA ARG A 137 -21.14 -2.33 7.18
C ARG A 137 -20.45 -1.50 8.25
N LEU A 138 -19.31 -0.90 7.93
CA LEU A 138 -18.52 -0.07 8.83
C LEU A 138 -18.81 1.42 8.63
N SER A 139 -19.12 1.84 7.40
CA SER A 139 -19.32 3.25 7.07
C SER A 139 -20.24 3.45 5.87
N ALA A 140 -20.93 4.58 5.83
CA ALA A 140 -21.71 5.05 4.68
C ALA A 140 -20.83 5.66 3.55
N THR A 141 -19.51 5.56 3.62
CA THR A 141 -18.56 6.17 2.67
C THR A 141 -18.84 5.76 1.23
N ALA A 142 -19.00 4.46 0.96
CA ALA A 142 -19.29 3.97 -0.40
C ALA A 142 -20.61 4.53 -0.94
N GLU A 143 -21.60 4.73 -0.08
CA GLU A 143 -22.88 5.32 -0.48
C GLU A 143 -22.75 6.82 -0.77
N ALA A 144 -22.02 7.55 0.08
CA ALA A 144 -21.72 8.96 -0.19
C ALA A 144 -20.95 9.14 -1.50
N ALA A 145 -20.03 8.22 -1.83
CA ALA A 145 -19.32 8.17 -3.09
C ALA A 145 -20.26 7.94 -4.29
N ARG A 146 -21.27 7.07 -4.19
CA ARG A 146 -22.26 6.85 -5.26
C ARG A 146 -23.08 8.11 -5.51
N VAL A 147 -23.63 8.71 -4.47
CA VAL A 147 -24.40 9.96 -4.58
C VAL A 147 -23.53 11.09 -5.15
N GLY A 148 -22.25 11.16 -4.74
CA GLY A 148 -21.30 12.13 -5.30
C GLY A 148 -21.01 11.91 -6.78
N ALA A 149 -20.98 10.65 -7.25
CA ALA A 149 -20.78 10.31 -8.65
C ALA A 149 -21.97 10.72 -9.53
N GLU A 150 -23.20 10.55 -9.06
CA GLU A 150 -24.42 10.98 -9.78
C GLU A 150 -24.43 12.48 -10.08
N ALA A 151 -23.75 13.28 -9.26
CA ALA A 151 -23.64 14.73 -9.43
C ALA A 151 -22.60 15.17 -10.49
N VAL A 152 -21.92 14.24 -11.17
CA VAL A 152 -20.88 14.53 -12.17
C VAL A 152 -21.26 13.94 -13.53
N GLU A 153 -21.93 14.75 -14.34
CA GLU A 153 -22.34 14.35 -15.69
C GLU A 153 -21.15 13.99 -16.58
N GLY A 154 -21.30 12.91 -17.36
CA GLY A 154 -20.31 12.50 -18.36
C GLY A 154 -19.09 11.75 -17.82
N PHE A 155 -18.89 11.66 -16.50
CA PHE A 155 -17.76 10.96 -15.90
C PHE A 155 -18.18 9.62 -15.31
N LYS A 156 -17.66 8.51 -15.86
CA LYS A 156 -18.02 7.16 -15.42
C LYS A 156 -17.28 6.80 -14.15
N VAL A 157 -17.97 6.88 -13.00
CA VAL A 157 -17.43 6.43 -11.71
C VAL A 157 -18.03 5.07 -11.35
N LYS A 158 -17.17 4.07 -11.20
CA LYS A 158 -17.55 2.76 -10.65
C LYS A 158 -17.17 2.72 -9.17
N VAL A 159 -18.18 2.81 -8.32
CA VAL A 159 -17.98 2.72 -6.87
C VAL A 159 -18.02 1.27 -6.41
N ILE A 160 -16.96 0.83 -5.72
CA ILE A 160 -16.76 -0.51 -5.20
C ILE A 160 -16.81 -0.45 -3.66
N ASP A 161 -17.75 -1.19 -3.09
CA ASP A 161 -17.72 -1.54 -1.66
C ASP A 161 -16.67 -2.63 -1.46
N SER A 162 -15.58 -2.32 -0.76
CA SER A 162 -14.48 -3.27 -0.56
C SER A 162 -14.83 -4.41 0.38
N GLN A 163 -15.91 -4.27 1.16
CA GLN A 163 -16.23 -5.16 2.29
C GLN A 163 -15.10 -5.29 3.32
N SER A 164 -14.13 -4.36 3.28
CA SER A 164 -12.89 -4.43 4.02
C SER A 164 -12.45 -3.04 4.47
N VAL A 165 -11.27 -2.94 5.06
CA VAL A 165 -10.68 -1.72 5.59
C VAL A 165 -9.17 -1.87 5.72
N SER A 166 -8.42 -0.78 5.84
CA SER A 166 -6.95 -0.75 5.93
C SER A 166 -6.28 -1.38 4.69
N MET A 167 -5.10 -1.97 4.86
CA MET A 167 -4.25 -2.46 3.78
C MET A 167 -4.90 -3.40 2.76
N PRO A 168 -5.85 -4.29 3.11
CA PRO A 168 -6.65 -5.01 2.11
C PRO A 168 -7.27 -4.10 1.05
N MET A 169 -7.81 -2.95 1.45
CA MET A 169 -8.33 -1.95 0.52
C MET A 169 -7.22 -1.27 -0.29
N ALA A 170 -6.07 -0.97 0.33
CA ALA A 170 -4.90 -0.45 -0.40
C ALA A 170 -4.39 -1.43 -1.46
N PHE A 171 -4.39 -2.74 -1.20
CA PHE A 171 -4.02 -3.76 -2.18
C PHE A 171 -5.00 -3.79 -3.36
N LEU A 172 -6.31 -3.71 -3.10
CA LEU A 172 -7.31 -3.59 -4.16
C LEU A 172 -7.07 -2.33 -5.02
N CYS A 173 -6.72 -1.21 -4.39
CA CYS A 173 -6.39 0.03 -5.11
C CYS A 173 -5.12 -0.10 -5.95
N ARG A 174 -4.11 -0.81 -5.44
CA ARG A 174 -2.88 -1.11 -6.20
C ARG A 174 -3.19 -1.98 -7.40
N VAL A 175 -3.95 -3.06 -7.24
CA VAL A 175 -4.31 -3.91 -8.39
C VAL A 175 -5.15 -3.14 -9.40
N ALA A 176 -6.13 -2.37 -8.93
CA ALA A 176 -6.92 -1.48 -9.78
C ALA A 176 -6.03 -0.48 -10.55
N ALA A 177 -4.96 0.00 -9.91
CA ALA A 177 -4.01 0.91 -10.52
C ALA A 177 -3.03 0.24 -11.49
N GLU A 178 -2.85 -1.07 -11.41
CA GLU A 178 -2.00 -1.86 -12.29
C GLU A 178 -2.78 -2.42 -13.51
N CYS A 179 -4.12 -2.38 -13.49
CA CYS A 179 -4.97 -2.72 -14.65
C CYS A 179 -4.75 -1.77 -15.85
N ALA A 180 -4.85 -2.31 -17.06
CA ALA A 180 -4.64 -1.54 -18.30
C ALA A 180 -5.90 -0.77 -18.74
N SER A 181 -7.10 -1.25 -18.39
CA SER A 181 -8.36 -0.60 -18.78
C SER A 181 -9.47 -0.69 -17.72
N LEU A 182 -10.56 0.06 -17.93
CA LEU A 182 -11.73 0.02 -17.05
C LEU A 182 -12.47 -1.33 -17.12
N GLU A 183 -12.40 -2.03 -18.25
CA GLU A 183 -13.06 -3.31 -18.48
C GLU A 183 -12.39 -4.47 -17.73
N GLU A 184 -11.07 -4.40 -17.52
CA GLU A 184 -10.28 -5.39 -16.80
C GLU A 184 -10.58 -5.42 -15.28
N GLN A 185 -11.31 -4.42 -14.77
CA GLN A 185 -11.73 -4.34 -13.37
C GLN A 185 -12.66 -5.45 -12.90
N ALA A 186 -13.22 -6.26 -13.81
CA ALA A 186 -13.98 -7.45 -13.41
C ALA A 186 -13.13 -8.35 -12.48
N MET A 187 -11.81 -8.31 -12.62
CA MET A 187 -10.83 -8.97 -11.75
C MET A 187 -10.87 -8.46 -10.30
N ILE A 188 -11.18 -7.18 -10.08
CA ILE A 188 -11.33 -6.61 -8.72
C ILE A 188 -12.53 -7.26 -8.03
N GLY A 189 -13.62 -7.51 -8.76
CA GLY A 189 -14.80 -8.19 -8.23
C GLY A 189 -14.51 -9.60 -7.74
N THR A 190 -13.62 -10.33 -8.42
CA THR A 190 -13.16 -11.66 -7.98
C THR A 190 -12.18 -11.59 -6.81
N MET A 191 -11.43 -10.49 -6.65
CA MET A 191 -10.56 -10.27 -5.49
C MET A 191 -11.30 -9.84 -4.22
N LEU A 192 -12.57 -9.41 -4.31
CA LEU A 192 -13.37 -9.06 -3.12
C LEU A 192 -13.75 -10.28 -2.28
N ASP A 193 -13.52 -11.51 -2.75
CA ASP A 193 -13.71 -12.76 -2.00
C ASP A 193 -12.56 -13.02 -0.99
N VAL A 194 -11.73 -12.01 -0.71
CA VAL A 194 -10.58 -12.08 0.22
C VAL A 194 -11.05 -11.90 1.66
N LYS A 195 -10.84 -12.95 2.47
CA LYS A 195 -11.14 -12.98 3.91
C LYS A 195 -10.16 -12.11 4.70
N PRO A 196 -10.58 -11.00 5.34
CA PRO A 196 -9.67 -10.18 6.13
C PRO A 196 -9.31 -10.87 7.45
N LEU A 197 -8.00 -10.96 7.73
CA LEU A 197 -7.40 -11.52 8.94
C LEU A 197 -7.50 -10.57 10.15
N LEU A 198 -8.75 -10.25 10.50
CA LEU A 198 -9.25 -9.82 11.82
C LEU A 198 -10.74 -10.18 11.85
N LEU A 199 -11.03 -11.46 11.57
CA LEU A 199 -12.36 -12.05 11.33
C LEU A 199 -13.44 -11.02 11.06
N VAL A 200 -13.29 -10.30 9.95
CA VAL A 200 -14.46 -9.72 9.32
C VAL A 200 -15.15 -10.95 8.71
N SER A 201 -16.09 -11.57 9.43
CA SER A 201 -16.76 -12.82 9.00
C SER A 201 -17.33 -12.65 7.59
N GLU A 202 -17.72 -13.73 6.90
CA GLU A 202 -18.26 -13.72 5.52
C GLU A 202 -19.28 -12.60 5.24
N ASN A 203 -19.90 -12.06 6.28
CA ASN A 203 -20.80 -10.93 6.21
C ASN A 203 -20.16 -9.55 6.43
N ALA A 204 -18.85 -9.30 6.43
CA ALA A 204 -18.27 -7.99 6.77
C ALA A 204 -18.41 -7.52 8.25
N GLU A 205 -18.40 -8.43 9.24
CA GLU A 205 -18.46 -8.15 10.70
C GLU A 205 -17.19 -8.54 11.45
N ILE A 206 -16.59 -7.66 12.26
CA ILE A 206 -15.48 -8.00 13.16
C ILE A 206 -15.95 -8.98 14.25
N LYS A 207 -15.43 -10.21 14.25
CA LYS A 207 -15.67 -11.25 15.25
C LYS A 207 -14.36 -11.69 15.91
N PRO A 208 -14.34 -11.89 17.24
CA PRO A 208 -13.17 -12.48 17.89
C PRO A 208 -12.90 -13.90 17.38
N VAL A 209 -11.70 -14.16 16.86
CA VAL A 209 -11.25 -15.52 16.48
C VAL A 209 -11.06 -16.39 17.73
N GLU A 210 -10.39 -15.83 18.74
CA GLU A 210 -10.06 -16.54 19.98
C GLU A 210 -9.76 -15.53 21.09
N ARG A 211 -10.11 -15.84 22.34
CA ARG A 211 -9.86 -14.96 23.48
C ARG A 211 -8.45 -15.17 24.04
N VAL A 212 -7.51 -14.32 23.64
CA VAL A 212 -6.14 -14.30 24.19
C VAL A 212 -6.00 -13.21 25.26
N ARG A 213 -5.34 -13.52 26.38
CA ARG A 213 -5.31 -12.64 27.58
C ARG A 213 -4.12 -11.68 27.64
N THR A 214 -3.04 -11.93 26.89
CA THR A 214 -1.83 -11.10 26.91
C THR A 214 -1.29 -10.87 25.50
N ARG A 215 -0.70 -9.69 25.28
CA ARG A 215 -0.09 -9.32 24.00
C ARG A 215 0.99 -10.30 23.54
N SER A 216 1.85 -10.74 24.46
CA SER A 216 2.91 -11.73 24.19
C SER A 216 2.40 -13.09 23.72
N ARG A 217 1.13 -13.43 23.99
CA ARG A 217 0.49 -14.64 23.49
C ARG A 217 -0.36 -14.39 22.23
N ALA A 218 -0.88 -13.18 22.08
CA ALA A 218 -1.76 -12.84 20.95
C ALA A 218 -0.99 -12.81 19.64
N ILE A 219 0.21 -12.23 19.62
CA ILE A 219 1.01 -12.09 18.40
C ILE A 219 1.43 -13.44 17.80
N PRO A 220 2.05 -14.38 18.55
CA PRO A 220 2.37 -15.68 17.99
C PRO A 220 1.14 -16.42 17.45
N ARG A 221 -0.01 -16.24 18.10
CA ARG A 221 -1.28 -16.85 17.69
C ARG A 221 -1.83 -16.23 16.41
N MET A 222 -1.76 -14.91 16.27
CA MET A 222 -2.10 -14.22 15.02
C MET A 222 -1.24 -14.72 13.87
N VAL A 223 0.08 -14.88 14.09
CA VAL A 223 0.99 -15.40 13.06
C VAL A 223 0.66 -16.86 12.72
N GLU A 224 0.36 -17.71 13.71
CA GLU A 224 -0.07 -19.09 13.47
C GLU A 224 -1.38 -19.16 12.66
N PHE A 225 -2.35 -18.31 12.98
CA PHE A 225 -3.59 -18.21 12.24
C PHE A 225 -3.36 -17.70 10.80
N PHE A 226 -2.50 -16.69 10.62
CA PHE A 226 -2.06 -16.27 9.28
C PHE A 226 -1.45 -17.44 8.49
N ARG A 227 -0.60 -18.26 9.14
CA ARG A 227 0.01 -19.44 8.49
C ARG A 227 -1.03 -20.48 8.05
N SER A 228 -2.16 -20.61 8.75
CA SER A 228 -3.23 -21.53 8.33
C SER A 228 -4.03 -21.03 7.12
N GLU A 229 -3.95 -19.74 6.79
CA GLU A 229 -4.63 -19.15 5.63
C GLU A 229 -3.74 -19.12 4.37
N GLN A 230 -2.54 -19.72 4.41
CA GLN A 230 -1.69 -19.81 3.23
C GLN A 230 -2.26 -20.77 2.17
N PRO A 231 -2.02 -20.50 0.87
CA PRO A 231 -1.18 -19.43 0.31
C PRO A 231 -1.87 -18.06 0.34
N VAL A 232 -1.07 -17.00 0.48
CA VAL A 232 -1.53 -15.61 0.40
C VAL A 232 -0.80 -14.86 -0.72
N GLU A 233 -1.49 -13.96 -1.40
CA GLU A 233 -0.90 -13.12 -2.46
C GLU A 233 -0.34 -11.80 -1.92
N HIS A 234 -0.94 -11.28 -0.85
CA HIS A 234 -0.56 -10.00 -0.25
C HIS A 234 -0.62 -10.08 1.28
N VAL A 235 0.32 -9.40 1.94
CA VAL A 235 0.39 -9.32 3.41
C VAL A 235 0.96 -7.96 3.83
N ALA A 236 0.42 -7.39 4.89
CA ALA A 236 0.94 -6.17 5.52
C ALA A 236 0.86 -6.30 7.04
N VAL A 237 1.72 -5.58 7.75
CA VAL A 237 1.69 -5.48 9.21
C VAL A 237 1.30 -4.06 9.60
N MET A 238 0.16 -3.92 10.28
CA MET A 238 -0.38 -2.64 10.71
C MET A 238 -0.27 -2.47 12.21
N HIS A 239 -0.01 -1.25 12.68
CA HIS A 239 0.12 -0.96 14.11
C HIS A 239 -0.51 0.37 14.52
N ALA A 240 -0.83 0.51 15.81
CA ALA A 240 -1.13 1.76 16.47
C ALA A 240 -0.02 2.03 17.50
N GLN A 241 0.90 2.97 17.23
CA GLN A 241 2.01 3.32 18.14
C GLN A 241 2.91 2.12 18.59
N ALA A 242 3.13 1.13 17.72
CA ALA A 242 3.93 -0.07 18.02
C ALA A 242 4.88 -0.45 16.87
N ALA A 243 5.57 0.54 16.31
CA ALA A 243 6.41 0.39 15.11
C ALA A 243 7.51 -0.67 15.24
N ASP A 244 8.20 -0.74 16.38
CA ASP A 244 9.30 -1.70 16.60
C ASP A 244 8.82 -3.15 16.57
N GLU A 245 7.67 -3.42 17.19
CA GLU A 245 7.07 -4.75 17.22
C GLU A 245 6.54 -5.13 15.83
N ALA A 246 5.87 -4.20 15.14
CA ALA A 246 5.41 -4.40 13.78
C ALA A 246 6.57 -4.71 12.81
N THR A 247 7.67 -3.97 12.93
CA THR A 247 8.89 -4.19 12.16
C THR A 247 9.50 -5.57 12.45
N SER A 248 9.51 -5.99 13.72
CA SER A 248 9.99 -7.31 14.12
C SER A 248 9.14 -8.43 13.53
N ILE A 249 7.81 -8.30 13.59
CA ILE A 249 6.87 -9.26 12.99
C ILE A 249 7.08 -9.34 11.48
N ALA A 250 7.16 -8.20 10.79
CA ALA A 250 7.38 -8.16 9.35
C ALA A 250 8.73 -8.77 8.95
N ALA A 251 9.79 -8.59 9.75
CA ALA A 251 11.08 -9.20 9.51
C ALA A 251 11.03 -10.74 9.58
N GLU A 252 10.25 -11.32 10.49
CA GLU A 252 10.04 -12.76 10.53
C GLU A 252 9.20 -13.25 9.34
N LEU A 253 8.10 -12.55 9.01
CA LEU A 253 7.27 -12.91 7.86
C LEU A 253 8.04 -12.87 6.54
N ARG A 254 8.96 -11.91 6.34
CA ARG A 254 9.80 -11.81 5.13
C ARG A 254 10.76 -13.00 4.97
N LYS A 255 11.13 -13.69 6.06
CA LYS A 255 11.93 -14.92 5.97
C LYS A 255 11.09 -16.09 5.46
N GLU A 256 9.81 -16.13 5.85
CA GLU A 256 8.86 -17.18 5.45
C GLU A 256 8.28 -16.94 4.05
N LEU A 257 8.16 -15.68 3.64
CA LEU A 257 7.55 -15.24 2.38
C LEU A 257 8.53 -14.36 1.59
N PRO A 258 9.67 -14.91 1.13
CA PRO A 258 10.75 -14.12 0.53
C PRO A 258 10.36 -13.42 -0.77
N ASP A 259 9.32 -13.92 -1.46
CA ASP A 259 8.84 -13.38 -2.73
C ASP A 259 7.78 -12.28 -2.55
N LEU A 260 7.30 -12.05 -1.33
CA LEU A 260 6.27 -11.04 -1.05
C LEU A 260 6.86 -9.75 -0.51
N GLU A 261 6.40 -8.64 -1.05
CA GLU A 261 6.54 -7.33 -0.41
C GLU A 261 5.65 -7.28 0.83
N ILE A 262 6.23 -6.96 2.00
CA ILE A 262 5.49 -6.86 3.26
C ILE A 262 5.59 -5.42 3.80
N PRO A 263 4.62 -4.54 3.48
CA PRO A 263 4.58 -3.19 4.01
C PRO A 263 4.33 -3.21 5.53
N VAL A 264 4.96 -2.27 6.22
CA VAL A 264 4.67 -1.96 7.63
C VAL A 264 4.04 -0.57 7.67
N GLY A 265 2.82 -0.47 8.19
CA GLY A 265 2.06 0.76 8.23
C GLY A 265 1.52 1.09 9.61
N GLN A 266 1.24 2.37 9.84
CA GLN A 266 0.51 2.83 11.00
C GLN A 266 -0.96 3.02 10.64
N ILE A 267 -1.84 2.55 11.52
CA ILE A 267 -3.30 2.72 11.42
C ILE A 267 -3.66 4.22 11.47
N GLY A 268 -4.56 4.65 10.58
CA GLY A 268 -5.08 6.02 10.50
C GLY A 268 -5.93 6.47 11.69
N CYS A 269 -6.23 7.77 11.76
CA CYS A 269 -6.94 8.37 12.89
C CYS A 269 -8.36 7.81 13.04
N VAL A 270 -9.01 7.53 11.92
CA VAL A 270 -10.38 7.01 11.88
C VAL A 270 -10.43 5.61 12.47
N LEU A 271 -9.55 4.71 12.02
CA LEU A 271 -9.49 3.36 12.55
C LEU A 271 -9.04 3.36 14.01
N GLY A 272 -8.05 4.18 14.36
CA GLY A 272 -7.62 4.37 15.74
C GLY A 272 -8.74 4.79 16.70
N THR A 273 -9.78 5.49 16.21
CA THR A 273 -10.97 5.84 17.01
C THR A 273 -11.80 4.61 17.39
N HIS A 274 -11.83 3.58 16.55
CA HIS A 274 -12.64 2.36 16.76
C HIS A 274 -11.83 1.19 17.32
N THR A 275 -10.52 1.16 17.06
CA THR A 275 -9.65 0.07 17.53
C THR A 275 -9.06 0.30 18.91
N GLY A 276 -8.96 1.57 19.34
CA GLY A 276 -8.52 1.95 20.69
C GLY A 276 -7.23 1.27 21.13
#